data_AF-A0A7L3PPI2-F1
#
_entry.id   AF-A0A7L3PPI2-F1
#
_cell.length_a   1.000
_cell.length_b   1.000
_cell.length_c   1.000
_cell.angle_alpha   90.00
_cell.angle_beta   90.00
_cell.angle_gamma   90.00
#
_symmetry.space_group_name_H-M   'P 1'
#
loop_
_entity.id
_entity.type
_entity.pdbx_description
1 polymer ?
#
loop_
_entity_poly.entity_id
_entity_poly.type
_entity_poly.pdbx_seq_one_letter_code
_entity_poly.pdbx_strand_id
1 'polypeptide(L)'
;MWTAWCVAMCFFGARAAITQTPSLVLREDEKATLKCSQNDKHYSMYWYMQKPGKGLELIYYSVSEHQKQEGDIANGFQADR
;
A
#
# COMPACT_ATOMS: atom_id res chain seq x y z
N MET A 1 -8.16 4.93 40.85
CA MET A 1 -7.59 5.95 39.93
C MET A 1 -6.58 5.31 38.98
N TRP A 2 -6.97 4.31 38.17
CA TRP A 2 -6.09 3.64 37.18
C TRP A 2 -6.72 3.57 35.78
N THR A 3 -8.01 3.88 35.64
CA THR A 3 -8.74 3.86 34.37
C THR A 3 -8.36 5.03 33.46
N ALA A 4 -7.96 6.17 34.02
CA ALA A 4 -7.59 7.37 33.25
C ALA A 4 -6.31 7.18 32.41
N TRP A 5 -5.38 6.31 32.85
CA TRP A 5 -4.11 6.09 32.13
C TRP A 5 -4.28 5.20 30.90
N CYS A 6 -5.21 4.23 30.95
CA CYS A 6 -5.53 3.39 29.79
C CYS A 6 -6.16 4.20 28.65
N VAL A 7 -7.01 5.18 28.96
CA VAL A 7 -7.70 5.98 27.93
C VAL A 7 -6.75 6.98 27.27
N ALA A 8 -5.74 7.49 27.98
CA ALA A 8 -4.75 8.41 27.43
C ALA A 8 -3.80 7.74 26.41
N MET A 9 -3.55 6.44 26.52
CA MET A 9 -2.64 5.72 25.60
C MET A 9 -3.27 5.33 24.26
N CYS A 10 -4.60 5.40 24.11
CA CYS A 10 -5.26 5.05 22.85
C CYS A 10 -5.18 6.13 21.76
N PHE A 11 -4.76 7.36 22.10
CA PHE A 11 -4.80 8.51 21.18
C PHE A 11 -3.47 8.83 20.47
N PHE A 12 -2.35 8.17 20.82
CA PHE A 12 -1.04 8.45 20.22
C PHE A 12 -0.57 7.39 19.21
N GLY A 13 -1.49 6.59 18.67
CA GLY A 13 -1.19 5.75 17.51
C GLY A 13 -1.39 6.53 16.20
N ALA A 14 -0.49 7.46 15.87
CA ALA A 14 -0.50 8.08 14.54
C ALA A 14 -0.16 6.99 13.50
N ARG A 15 -1.19 6.45 12.83
CA ARG A 15 -1.02 5.54 11.70
C ARG A 15 -0.68 6.36 10.46
N ALA A 16 0.33 5.95 9.69
CA ALA A 16 0.66 6.62 8.44
C ALA A 16 -0.57 6.74 7.53
N ALA A 17 -0.78 7.93 6.97
CA ALA A 17 -1.81 8.14 5.97
C ALA A 17 -1.26 7.73 4.61
N ILE A 18 -1.97 6.83 3.93
CA ILE A 18 -1.68 6.39 2.57
C ILE A 18 -2.67 7.07 1.63
N THR A 19 -2.17 7.81 0.65
CA THR A 19 -2.96 8.43 -0.42
C THR A 19 -2.72 7.66 -1.70
N GLN A 20 -3.78 7.19 -2.36
CA GLN A 20 -3.68 6.47 -3.63
C GLN A 20 -4.70 6.95 -4.65
N THR A 21 -4.50 6.59 -5.93
CA THR A 21 -5.53 6.77 -6.96
C THR A 21 -6.82 6.04 -6.52
N PRO A 22 -7.95 6.74 -6.34
CA PRO A 22 -9.14 6.16 -5.72
C PRO A 22 -9.84 5.11 -6.58
N SER A 23 -9.94 5.35 -7.90
CA SER A 23 -10.52 4.41 -8.86
C SER A 23 -10.12 4.81 -10.29
N LEU A 24 -10.05 3.83 -11.19
CA LEU A 24 -9.85 4.03 -12.63
C LEU A 24 -10.86 3.20 -13.41
N VAL A 25 -11.40 3.77 -14.48
CA VAL A 25 -12.19 3.05 -15.49
C VAL A 25 -11.50 3.31 -16.82
N LEU A 26 -11.08 2.24 -17.48
CA LEU A 26 -10.26 2.28 -18.69
C LEU A 26 -10.90 1.40 -19.76
N ARG A 27 -10.50 1.62 -21.01
CA ARG A 27 -10.83 0.68 -22.10
C ARG A 27 -9.92 -0.55 -22.02
N GLU A 28 -10.31 -1.60 -22.71
CA GLU A 28 -9.45 -2.77 -22.89
C GLU A 28 -8.11 -2.36 -23.52
N ASP A 29 -7.02 -3.01 -23.10
CA ASP A 29 -5.63 -2.73 -23.51
C ASP A 29 -5.05 -1.35 -23.15
N GLU A 30 -5.81 -0.48 -22.50
CA GLU A 30 -5.25 0.76 -21.93
C GLU A 30 -4.42 0.46 -20.68
N LYS A 31 -3.31 1.19 -20.54
CA LYS A 31 -2.43 1.06 -19.37
C LYS A 31 -3.02 1.81 -18.16
N ALA A 32 -3.21 1.08 -17.07
CA ALA A 32 -3.52 1.68 -15.77
C ALA A 32 -2.25 2.21 -15.11
N THR A 33 -2.34 3.39 -14.49
CA THR A 33 -1.27 3.93 -13.64
C THR A 33 -1.86 4.35 -12.30
N LEU A 34 -1.47 3.63 -11.25
CA LEU A 34 -1.82 3.93 -9.87
C LEU A 34 -0.67 4.70 -9.23
N LYS A 35 -1.00 5.73 -8.45
CA LYS A 35 -0.03 6.47 -7.64
C LYS A 35 -0.31 6.19 -6.18
N CYS A 36 0.75 6.12 -5.38
CA CYS A 36 0.68 5.95 -3.94
C CYS A 36 1.68 6.91 -3.29
N SER A 37 1.27 7.60 -2.24
CA SER A 37 2.13 8.41 -1.39
C SER A 37 1.78 8.19 0.08
N GLN A 38 2.75 8.38 0.96
CA GLN A 38 2.56 8.34 2.40
C GLN A 38 3.08 9.63 3.03
N ASN A 39 2.57 9.96 4.21
CA ASN A 39 3.06 11.09 5.01
C ASN A 39 3.97 10.68 6.18
N ASP A 40 4.29 9.40 6.27
CA ASP A 40 5.22 8.86 7.26
C ASP A 40 6.53 8.43 6.58
N LYS A 41 7.52 8.03 7.36
CA LYS A 41 8.80 7.50 6.91
C LYS A 41 8.79 5.97 6.89
N HIS A 42 7.68 5.33 6.53
CA HIS A 42 7.69 3.87 6.39
C HIS A 42 8.73 3.47 5.33
N TYR A 43 9.61 2.56 5.72
CA TYR A 43 10.70 2.10 4.87
C TYR A 43 10.14 1.37 3.65
N SER A 44 9.16 0.50 3.86
CA SER A 44 8.60 -0.31 2.79
C SER A 44 7.28 0.17 2.23
N MET A 45 7.11 0.01 0.92
CA MET A 45 5.84 0.19 0.20
C MET A 45 5.50 -1.10 -0.54
N TYR A 46 4.21 -1.43 -0.58
CA TYR A 46 3.72 -2.68 -1.14
C TYR A 46 2.61 -2.40 -2.14
N TRP A 47 2.60 -3.17 -3.23
CA TRP A 47 1.51 -3.24 -4.20
C TRP A 47 0.87 -4.61 -4.12
N TYR A 48 -0.42 -4.65 -3.78
CA TYR A 48 -1.22 -5.86 -3.73
C TYR A 48 -2.37 -5.77 -4.74
N MET A 49 -2.74 -6.91 -5.32
CA MET A 49 -4.00 -7.07 -6.05
C MET A 49 -4.96 -7.90 -5.21
N GLN A 50 -6.22 -7.48 -5.17
CA GLN A 50 -7.31 -8.30 -4.63
C GLN A 50 -8.32 -8.56 -5.73
N LYS A 51 -8.48 -9.82 -6.11
CA LYS A 51 -9.56 -10.26 -7.02
C LYS A 51 -10.82 -10.59 -6.20
N PRO A 52 -12.03 -10.45 -6.78
CA PRO A 52 -13.26 -10.85 -6.11
C PRO A 52 -13.18 -12.28 -5.56
N GLY A 53 -13.48 -12.45 -4.27
CA GLY A 53 -13.43 -13.76 -3.60
C GLY A 53 -12.03 -14.31 -3.30
N LYS A 54 -10.96 -13.56 -3.55
CA LYS A 54 -9.57 -13.96 -3.23
C LYS A 54 -8.97 -13.12 -2.10
N GLY A 55 -7.91 -13.67 -1.50
CA GLY A 55 -7.04 -12.92 -0.60
C GLY A 55 -6.20 -11.86 -1.32
N LEU A 56 -5.37 -11.15 -0.56
CA LEU A 56 -4.38 -10.23 -1.12
C LEU A 56 -3.26 -11.03 -1.79
N GLU A 57 -2.99 -10.73 -3.06
CA GLU A 57 -1.89 -11.29 -3.84
C GLU A 57 -0.82 -10.21 -4.02
N LEU A 58 0.43 -10.49 -3.62
CA LEU A 58 1.53 -9.51 -3.69
C LEU A 58 2.01 -9.35 -5.15
N ILE A 59 2.05 -8.12 -5.63
CA ILE A 59 2.62 -7.77 -6.94
C ILE A 59 4.09 -7.36 -6.76
N TYR A 60 4.37 -6.37 -5.91
CA TYR A 60 5.71 -5.86 -5.63
C TYR A 60 5.83 -5.35 -4.19
N TYR A 61 7.03 -5.35 -3.65
CA TYR A 61 7.37 -4.47 -2.54
C TYR A 61 8.71 -3.78 -2.76
N SER A 62 8.87 -2.60 -2.18
CA SER A 62 10.13 -1.86 -2.15
C SER A 62 10.49 -1.49 -0.71
N VAL A 63 11.78 -1.48 -0.38
CA VAL A 63 12.32 -1.01 0.93
C VAL A 63 13.03 0.35 0.78
N SER A 64 13.43 0.67 -0.45
CA SER A 64 13.97 1.97 -0.85
C SER A 64 13.70 2.16 -2.36
N GLU A 65 14.07 3.32 -2.91
CA GLU A 65 13.90 3.60 -4.34
C GLU A 65 14.61 2.60 -5.25
N HIS A 66 15.72 2.02 -4.77
CA HIS A 66 16.55 1.11 -5.57
C HIS A 66 16.43 -0.36 -5.15
N GLN A 67 15.62 -0.65 -4.13
CA GLN A 67 15.43 -2.01 -3.63
C GLN A 67 13.97 -2.43 -3.78
N LYS A 68 13.67 -3.04 -4.93
CA LYS A 68 12.36 -3.58 -5.30
C LYS A 68 12.45 -5.10 -5.44
N GLN A 69 11.41 -5.78 -4.99
CA GLN A 69 11.26 -7.23 -5.08
C GLN A 69 9.92 -7.58 -5.69
N GLU A 70 9.93 -8.55 -6.59
CA GLU A 70 8.75 -9.12 -7.25
C GLU A 70 8.01 -10.08 -6.31
N GLY A 71 6.68 -10.02 -6.34
CA GLY A 71 5.80 -11.04 -5.79
C GLY A 71 5.37 -12.05 -6.84
N ASP A 72 4.57 -13.03 -6.44
CA ASP A 72 4.19 -14.20 -7.26
C ASP A 72 3.42 -13.83 -8.54
N ILE A 73 2.78 -12.66 -8.57
CA ILE A 73 1.94 -12.19 -9.68
C ILE A 73 2.49 -10.92 -10.34
N ALA A 74 3.79 -10.68 -10.26
CA ALA A 74 4.44 -9.50 -10.83
C ALA A 74 4.34 -9.42 -12.37
N ASN A 75 4.15 -10.56 -13.05
CA ASN A 75 4.09 -10.60 -14.51
C ASN A 75 2.96 -9.71 -15.07
N GLY A 76 3.31 -8.82 -15.99
CA GLY A 76 2.40 -7.85 -16.59
C GLY A 76 2.25 -6.53 -15.81
N PHE A 77 2.92 -6.40 -14.66
CA PHE A 77 2.93 -5.19 -13.86
C PHE A 77 4.30 -4.53 -13.86
N GLN A 78 4.31 -3.23 -13.55
CA GLN A 78 5.52 -2.46 -13.29
C GLN A 78 5.24 -1.54 -12.11
N ALA A 79 6.17 -1.45 -11.18
CA ALA A 79 6.07 -0.59 -10.02
C ALA A 79 7.41 0.08 -9.77
N ASP A 80 7.39 1.38 -9.48
CA ASP A 80 8.57 2.14 -9.06
C ASP A 80 8.20 2.96 -7.82
N ARG A 81 9.21 3.34 -7.03
CA ARG A 81 9.05 4.12 -5.79
C ARG A 81 9.53 5.54 -6.03
#